data_AF-A0A6J1QMD1-F1
#
_entry.id   AF-A0A6J1QMD1-F1
#
_cell.length_a   1.000
_cell.length_b   1.000
_cell.length_c   1.000
_cell.angle_alpha   90.00
_cell.angle_beta   90.00
_cell.angle_gamma   90.00
#
_symmetry.space_group_name_H-M   'P 1'
#
loop_
_entity.id
_entity.type
_entity.pdbx_description
1 polymer ?
#
loop_
_entity_poly.entity_id
_entity_poly.type
_entity_poly.pdbx_seq_one_letter_code
_entity_poly.pdbx_strand_id
1 'polypeptide(L)'
;MSGKPRSKRGRFVSKKKAERVKKAVENSVAARKSKTNKSTRQESDDEGNHIVNLKSMGQALHCCACKEVLSLDNINNEVRKGLFSILHIKCHKCGIQNEVNTGKKVDLDGHCYTNVNLQAVLGAMHSGLGCTGLNKILACLNIPVITMDMFKRYERKVGLAIEKAAVESCQKAALEERHLVIKNTQELCDNL
;
A
#
# COMPACT_ATOMS: atom_id res chain seq x y z
N MET A 1 -15.61 -40.34 -23.49
CA MET A 1 -14.28 -39.74 -23.69
C MET A 1 -14.01 -38.71 -22.59
N SER A 2 -13.21 -39.05 -21.57
CA SER A 2 -12.92 -38.12 -20.47
C SER A 2 -11.85 -37.08 -20.88
N GLY A 3 -12.23 -35.81 -20.98
CA GLY A 3 -11.33 -34.72 -21.37
C GLY A 3 -10.13 -34.58 -20.43
N LYS A 4 -8.92 -34.47 -20.98
CA LYS A 4 -7.70 -34.18 -20.19
C LYS A 4 -7.83 -32.79 -19.54
N PRO A 5 -7.50 -32.64 -18.24
CA PRO A 5 -7.61 -31.36 -17.56
C PRO A 5 -6.67 -30.32 -18.18
N ARG A 6 -7.08 -29.05 -18.20
CA ARG A 6 -6.33 -27.93 -18.79
C ARG A 6 -5.88 -26.95 -17.71
N SER A 7 -4.74 -26.31 -17.95
CA SER A 7 -4.17 -25.25 -17.12
C SER A 7 -4.92 -23.93 -17.35
N LYS A 8 -4.71 -22.94 -16.47
CA LYS A 8 -5.23 -21.57 -16.64
C LYS A 8 -4.80 -20.90 -17.96
N ARG A 9 -3.74 -21.41 -18.61
CA ARG A 9 -3.26 -20.96 -19.93
C ARG A 9 -3.71 -21.88 -21.07
N GLY A 10 -4.76 -22.68 -20.87
CA GLY A 10 -5.38 -23.54 -21.90
C GLY A 10 -4.62 -24.83 -22.25
N ARG A 11 -3.38 -25.01 -21.79
CA ARG A 11 -2.55 -26.20 -22.06
C ARG A 11 -3.06 -27.42 -21.33
N PHE A 12 -3.04 -28.60 -21.97
CA PHE A 12 -3.34 -29.87 -21.32
C PHE A 12 -2.35 -30.17 -20.19
N VAL A 13 -2.84 -30.76 -19.12
CA VAL A 13 -2.09 -31.10 -17.91
C VAL A 13 -2.47 -32.50 -17.45
N SER A 14 -1.55 -33.17 -16.75
CA SER A 14 -1.88 -34.44 -16.10
C SER A 14 -2.90 -34.23 -14.97
N LYS A 15 -3.75 -35.24 -14.74
CA LYS A 15 -4.75 -35.24 -13.66
C LYS A 15 -4.10 -34.95 -12.29
N LYS A 16 -2.98 -35.61 -11.99
CA LYS A 16 -2.19 -35.42 -10.77
C LYS A 16 -1.72 -33.97 -10.57
N LYS A 17 -1.30 -33.28 -11.64
CA LYS A 17 -0.85 -31.87 -11.55
C LYS A 17 -2.04 -30.92 -11.38
N ALA A 18 -3.17 -31.18 -12.03
CA ALA A 18 -4.38 -30.39 -11.86
C ALA A 18 -4.94 -30.49 -10.42
N GLU A 19 -4.99 -31.70 -9.86
CA GLU A 19 -5.41 -31.93 -8.46
C GLU A 19 -4.49 -31.25 -7.46
N ARG A 20 -3.16 -31.33 -7.66
CA ARG A 20 -2.19 -30.68 -6.77
C ARG A 20 -2.39 -29.15 -6.73
N VAL A 21 -2.65 -28.53 -7.88
CA VAL A 21 -2.92 -27.09 -7.96
C VAL A 21 -4.26 -26.74 -7.29
N LYS A 22 -5.30 -27.54 -7.52
CA LYS A 22 -6.62 -27.35 -6.89
C LYS A 22 -6.51 -27.42 -5.37
N LYS A 23 -5.85 -28.46 -4.85
CA LYS A 23 -5.61 -28.66 -3.42
C LYS A 23 -4.77 -27.54 -2.81
N ALA A 24 -3.76 -27.02 -3.54
CA ALA A 24 -2.98 -25.88 -3.09
C ALA A 24 -3.81 -24.59 -2.98
N VAL A 25 -4.71 -24.33 -3.94
CA VAL A 25 -5.63 -23.18 -3.90
C VAL A 25 -6.63 -23.33 -2.75
N GLU A 26 -7.22 -24.51 -2.58
CA GLU A 26 -8.16 -24.80 -1.48
C GLU A 26 -7.50 -24.62 -0.11
N ASN A 27 -6.29 -25.16 0.08
CA ASN A 27 -5.51 -24.97 1.31
C ASN A 27 -5.17 -23.48 1.54
N SER A 28 -4.85 -22.74 0.48
CA SER A 28 -4.57 -21.30 0.56
C SER A 28 -5.81 -20.49 0.97
N VAL A 29 -6.99 -20.86 0.48
CA VAL A 29 -8.27 -20.24 0.83
C VAL A 29 -8.67 -20.60 2.26
N ALA A 30 -8.52 -21.87 2.67
CA ALA A 30 -8.79 -22.33 4.02
C ALA A 30 -7.88 -21.63 5.05
N ALA A 31 -6.58 -21.51 4.77
CA ALA A 31 -5.63 -20.79 5.61
C ALA A 31 -5.90 -19.28 5.70
N ARG A 32 -6.48 -18.67 4.64
CA ARG A 32 -6.96 -17.28 4.70
C ARG A 32 -8.19 -17.14 5.58
N LYS A 33 -9.19 -18.03 5.45
CA LYS A 33 -10.39 -18.02 6.30
C LYS A 33 -10.05 -18.25 7.77
N SER A 34 -9.11 -19.14 8.09
CA SER A 34 -8.66 -19.37 9.46
C SER A 34 -7.88 -18.15 10.04
N LYS A 35 -7.17 -17.39 9.20
CA LYS A 35 -6.58 -16.09 9.59
C LYS A 35 -7.61 -14.98 9.75
N THR A 36 -8.69 -14.98 8.97
CA THR A 36 -9.81 -14.04 9.14
C THR A 36 -10.58 -14.30 10.44
N ASN A 37 -10.74 -15.58 10.83
CA ASN A 37 -11.35 -15.97 12.12
C ASN A 37 -10.40 -15.87 13.31
N LYS A 38 -9.08 -15.91 13.06
CA LYS A 38 -8.05 -15.53 14.03
C LYS A 38 -7.62 -14.09 13.75
N SER A 39 -8.56 -13.15 13.80
CA SER A 39 -8.17 -11.82 14.23
C SER A 39 -7.62 -12.01 15.64
N THR A 40 -6.31 -12.11 15.74
CA THR A 40 -5.68 -11.68 16.98
C THR A 40 -6.20 -10.26 17.15
N ARG A 41 -7.14 -10.07 18.09
CA ARG A 41 -7.35 -8.77 18.71
C ARG A 41 -5.94 -8.33 19.07
N GLN A 42 -5.36 -7.44 18.26
CA GLN A 42 -4.28 -6.62 18.79
C GLN A 42 -4.94 -5.92 19.96
N GLU A 43 -4.37 -6.16 21.14
CA GLU A 43 -4.67 -5.39 22.34
C GLU A 43 -4.70 -3.91 21.96
N SER A 44 -5.68 -3.20 22.54
CA SER A 44 -5.95 -1.79 22.30
C SER A 44 -4.76 -0.94 22.76
N ASP A 45 -3.72 -0.86 21.93
CA ASP A 45 -2.71 0.19 22.02
C ASP A 45 -3.26 1.41 21.26
N ASP A 46 -4.20 2.12 21.89
CA ASP A 46 -4.52 3.52 21.54
C ASP A 46 -3.33 4.45 21.88
N GLU A 47 -2.27 3.90 22.48
CA GLU A 47 -1.04 4.60 22.83
C GLU A 47 -0.03 4.55 21.67
N GLY A 48 0.40 5.73 21.21
CA GLY A 48 1.43 5.86 20.20
C GLY A 48 1.29 7.08 19.31
N ASN A 49 2.36 7.38 18.58
CA ASN A 49 2.39 8.44 17.58
C ASN A 49 1.72 7.96 16.29
N HIS A 50 0.89 8.82 15.71
CA HIS A 50 0.19 8.55 14.46
C HIS A 50 0.69 9.46 13.33
N ILE A 51 0.88 8.89 12.15
CA ILE A 51 1.20 9.66 10.95
C ILE A 51 -0.10 10.11 10.30
N VAL A 52 -0.33 11.42 10.26
CA VAL A 52 -1.58 12.01 9.77
C VAL A 52 -1.35 13.00 8.64
N ASN A 53 -2.27 13.06 7.68
CA ASN A 53 -2.36 14.19 6.77
C ASN A 53 -3.22 15.28 7.42
N LEU A 54 -2.57 16.27 8.03
CA LEU A 54 -3.26 17.34 8.78
C LEU A 54 -4.39 18.00 8.00
N LYS A 55 -4.18 18.29 6.71
CA LYS A 55 -5.21 18.93 5.87
C LYS A 55 -6.43 18.04 5.68
N SER A 56 -6.22 16.77 5.32
CA SER A 56 -7.33 15.82 5.10
C SER A 56 -8.04 15.44 6.40
N MET A 57 -7.29 15.27 7.48
CA MET A 57 -7.87 14.94 8.79
C MET A 57 -8.64 16.13 9.36
N GLY A 58 -8.08 17.34 9.29
CA GLY A 58 -8.76 18.56 9.76
C GLY A 58 -10.10 18.79 9.06
N GLN A 59 -10.16 18.57 7.74
CA GLN A 59 -11.42 18.63 6.99
C GLN A 59 -12.43 17.55 7.39
N ALA A 60 -11.96 16.40 7.86
CA ALA A 60 -12.80 15.29 8.32
C ALA A 60 -13.23 15.43 9.80
N LEU A 61 -12.65 16.36 10.57
CA LEU A 61 -12.97 16.61 11.98
C LEU A 61 -14.21 17.50 12.18
N HIS A 62 -15.21 17.32 11.32
CA HIS A 62 -16.50 17.98 11.43
C HIS A 62 -17.60 16.92 11.42
N CYS A 63 -18.58 17.07 12.32
CA CYS A 63 -19.69 16.14 12.39
C CYS A 63 -20.45 16.11 11.05
N CYS A 64 -20.73 14.91 10.54
CA CYS A 64 -21.44 14.74 9.28
C CYS A 64 -22.84 15.38 9.30
N ALA A 65 -23.49 15.41 10.46
CA ALA A 65 -24.84 15.93 10.66
C ALA A 65 -24.88 17.42 11.05
N CYS A 66 -24.30 17.80 12.19
CA CYS A 66 -24.45 19.16 12.74
C CYS A 66 -23.27 20.10 12.43
N LYS A 67 -22.24 19.61 11.72
CA LYS A 67 -21.02 20.35 11.32
C LYS A 67 -20.12 20.85 12.46
N GLU A 68 -20.51 20.57 13.70
CA GLU A 68 -19.72 20.85 14.90
C GLU A 68 -18.33 20.20 14.82
N VAL A 69 -17.31 20.87 15.35
CA VAL A 69 -15.95 20.31 15.40
C VAL A 69 -15.92 19.09 16.32
N LEU A 70 -15.27 18.03 15.84
CA LEU A 70 -15.09 16.80 16.59
C LEU A 70 -13.81 16.89 17.43
N SER A 71 -13.92 16.63 18.74
CA SER A 71 -12.74 16.51 19.61
C SER A 71 -12.12 15.11 19.47
N LEU A 72 -10.79 15.05 19.40
CA LEU A 72 -10.04 13.79 19.45
C LEU A 72 -10.16 13.10 20.81
N ASP A 73 -10.50 13.82 21.90
CA ASP A 73 -10.75 13.22 23.21
C ASP A 73 -11.99 12.31 23.21
N ASN A 74 -12.86 12.46 22.20
CA ASN A 74 -14.08 11.67 22.04
C ASN A 74 -13.92 10.52 21.02
N ILE A 75 -12.68 10.05 20.80
CA ILE A 75 -12.44 8.82 20.04
C ILE A 75 -12.94 7.63 20.88
N ASN A 76 -13.86 6.86 20.32
CA ASN A 76 -14.44 5.69 20.98
C ASN A 76 -13.85 4.37 20.45
N ASN A 77 -13.31 4.40 19.23
CA ASN A 77 -12.72 3.24 18.57
C ASN A 77 -11.81 3.67 17.43
N GLU A 78 -10.75 2.92 17.19
CA GLU A 78 -9.85 3.07 16.05
C GLU A 78 -9.80 1.78 15.22
N VAL A 79 -9.91 1.92 13.89
CA VAL A 79 -9.63 0.84 12.95
C VAL A 79 -8.35 1.15 12.17
N ARG A 80 -7.25 0.53 12.58
CA ARG A 80 -5.95 0.68 11.90
C ARG A 80 -5.82 -0.21 10.67
N LYS A 81 -5.20 0.33 9.64
CA LYS A 81 -4.81 -0.34 8.38
C LYS A 81 -3.37 0.06 8.05
N GLY A 82 -2.41 -0.51 8.79
CA GLY A 82 -1.00 -0.10 8.72
C GLY A 82 -0.80 1.24 9.42
N LEU A 83 -0.19 2.20 8.74
CA LEU A 83 0.01 3.58 9.23
C LEU A 83 -1.21 4.48 9.06
N PHE A 84 -2.27 3.97 8.43
CA PHE A 84 -3.52 4.68 8.23
C PHE A 84 -4.55 4.21 9.24
N SER A 85 -5.36 5.13 9.74
CA SER A 85 -6.40 4.84 10.73
C SER A 85 -7.74 5.47 10.36
N ILE A 86 -8.81 4.80 10.78
CA ILE A 86 -10.17 5.31 10.76
C ILE A 86 -10.58 5.49 12.23
N LEU A 87 -10.72 6.74 12.65
CA LEU A 87 -11.12 7.10 14.00
C LEU A 87 -12.65 7.20 14.05
N HIS A 88 -13.28 6.53 14.99
CA HIS A 88 -14.70 6.65 15.25
C HIS A 88 -14.91 7.63 16.40
N ILE A 89 -15.38 8.83 16.08
CA ILE A 89 -15.50 9.93 17.03
C ILE A 89 -16.98 10.26 17.28
N LYS A 90 -17.40 10.22 18.53
CA LYS A 90 -18.76 10.61 18.92
C LYS A 90 -18.86 12.13 19.01
N CYS A 91 -19.80 12.73 18.28
CA CYS A 91 -20.04 14.16 18.39
C CYS A 91 -20.61 14.50 19.76
N HIS A 92 -20.01 15.45 20.47
CA HIS A 92 -20.45 15.88 21.80
C HIS A 92 -21.83 16.56 21.78
N LYS A 93 -22.19 17.20 20.66
CA LYS A 93 -23.43 17.98 20.53
C LYS A 93 -24.65 17.15 20.14
N CYS A 94 -24.54 16.31 19.11
CA CYS A 94 -25.67 15.51 18.61
C CYS A 94 -25.55 14.01 18.91
N GLY A 95 -24.45 13.56 19.49
CA GLY A 95 -24.22 12.16 19.83
C GLY A 95 -23.93 11.22 18.66
N ILE A 96 -23.99 11.71 17.41
CA ILE A 96 -23.76 10.90 16.20
C ILE A 96 -22.29 10.47 16.13
N GLN A 97 -22.07 9.20 15.77
CA GLN A 97 -20.74 8.64 15.53
C GLN A 97 -20.25 9.01 14.12
N ASN A 98 -19.02 9.50 14.02
CA ASN A 98 -18.41 9.95 12.78
C ASN A 98 -17.17 9.12 12.48
N GLU A 99 -16.91 8.88 11.20
CA GLU A 99 -15.67 8.25 10.74
C GLU A 99 -14.70 9.32 10.23
N VAL A 100 -13.54 9.42 10.87
CA VAL A 100 -12.49 10.38 10.54
C VAL A 100 -11.28 9.61 10.03
N ASN A 101 -10.96 9.79 8.75
CA ASN A 101 -9.78 9.16 8.14
C ASN A 101 -8.52 10.00 8.44
N THR A 102 -7.45 9.38 8.91
CA THR A 102 -6.19 10.09 9.20
C THR A 102 -5.40 10.50 7.95
N GLY A 103 -5.83 10.06 6.77
CA GLY A 103 -5.16 10.35 5.50
C GLY A 103 -6.05 10.11 4.28
N LYS A 104 -5.44 10.21 3.10
CA LYS A 104 -6.13 10.01 1.81
C LYS A 104 -6.08 8.55 1.37
N LYS A 105 -7.19 8.11 0.77
CA LYS A 105 -7.30 6.85 0.03
C LYS A 105 -7.13 7.13 -1.46
N VAL A 106 -6.57 6.18 -2.18
CA VAL A 106 -6.42 6.20 -3.64
C VAL A 106 -6.78 4.83 -4.17
N ASP A 107 -7.67 4.80 -5.15
CA ASP A 107 -8.04 3.59 -5.85
C ASP A 107 -7.07 3.36 -7.01
N LEU A 108 -6.41 2.21 -7.00
CA LEU A 108 -5.49 1.78 -8.04
C LEU A 108 -5.88 0.38 -8.49
N ASP A 109 -6.23 0.23 -9.77
CA ASP A 109 -6.60 -1.05 -10.39
C ASP A 109 -7.73 -1.79 -9.65
N GLY A 110 -8.75 -1.05 -9.19
CA GLY A 110 -9.88 -1.62 -8.44
C GLY A 110 -9.56 -2.00 -6.99
N HIS A 111 -8.39 -1.60 -6.48
CA HIS A 111 -7.99 -1.80 -5.09
C HIS A 111 -7.76 -0.46 -4.38
N CYS A 112 -8.34 -0.33 -3.18
CA CYS A 112 -8.18 0.85 -2.36
C CYS A 112 -6.85 0.77 -1.57
N TYR A 113 -5.96 1.73 -1.83
CA TYR A 113 -4.71 1.94 -1.09
C TYR A 113 -4.79 3.24 -0.29
N THR A 114 -3.94 3.39 0.71
CA THR A 114 -3.81 4.64 1.48
C THR A 114 -2.47 5.29 1.18
N ASN A 115 -2.46 6.61 0.96
CA ASN A 115 -1.25 7.33 0.57
C ASN A 115 -0.10 7.17 1.56
N VAL A 116 -0.38 7.25 2.87
CA VAL A 116 0.66 7.13 3.91
C VAL A 116 1.41 5.79 3.82
N ASN A 117 0.70 4.68 3.60
CA ASN A 117 1.33 3.38 3.43
C ASN A 117 2.08 3.27 2.10
N LEU A 118 1.55 3.82 1.00
CA LEU A 118 2.27 3.86 -0.29
C LEU A 118 3.59 4.64 -0.16
N GLN A 119 3.56 5.79 0.49
CA GLN A 119 4.71 6.66 0.69
C GLN A 119 5.74 6.04 1.64
N ALA A 120 5.29 5.43 2.75
CA ALA A 120 6.19 4.76 3.69
C ALA A 120 6.90 3.57 3.03
N VAL A 121 6.19 2.76 2.24
CA VAL A 121 6.79 1.62 1.53
C VAL A 121 7.69 2.09 0.39
N LEU A 122 7.31 3.14 -0.34
CA LEU A 122 8.19 3.77 -1.33
C LEU A 122 9.48 4.30 -0.70
N GLY A 123 9.37 5.04 0.41
CA GLY A 123 10.51 5.57 1.14
C GLY A 123 11.42 4.45 1.64
N ALA A 124 10.84 3.39 2.23
CA ALA A 124 11.60 2.22 2.65
C ALA A 124 12.38 1.60 1.47
N MET A 125 11.72 1.32 0.35
CA MET A 125 12.41 0.74 -0.82
C MET A 125 13.47 1.66 -1.41
N HIS A 126 13.19 2.96 -1.51
CA HIS A 126 14.13 3.96 -2.02
C HIS A 126 15.38 4.06 -1.14
N SER A 127 15.23 3.87 0.18
CA SER A 127 16.33 3.82 1.14
C SER A 127 16.97 2.43 1.29
N GLY A 128 16.62 1.44 0.45
CA GLY A 128 17.16 0.08 0.54
C GLY A 128 16.66 -0.73 1.75
N LEU A 129 15.58 -0.30 2.39
CA LEU A 129 14.98 -0.95 3.56
C LEU A 129 13.85 -1.90 3.17
N GLY A 130 13.86 -3.09 3.78
CA GLY A 130 12.70 -3.98 3.80
C GLY A 130 11.72 -3.66 4.94
N CYS A 131 10.63 -4.41 5.03
CA CYS A 131 9.61 -4.29 6.07
C CYS A 131 10.19 -4.26 7.50
N THR A 132 11.17 -5.13 7.79
CA THR A 132 11.81 -5.17 9.11
C THR A 132 12.57 -3.88 9.42
N GLY A 133 13.27 -3.30 8.42
CA GLY A 133 13.99 -2.04 8.59
C GLY A 133 13.03 -0.88 8.86
N LEU A 134 11.95 -0.80 8.08
CA LEU A 134 10.89 0.19 8.31
C LEU A 134 10.28 0.05 9.70
N ASN A 135 9.92 -1.16 10.13
CA ASN A 135 9.32 -1.38 11.45
C ASN A 135 10.26 -1.05 12.60
N LYS A 136 11.59 -1.22 12.45
CA LYS A 136 12.56 -0.75 13.45
C LYS A 136 12.49 0.78 13.62
N ILE A 137 12.42 1.52 12.52
CA ILE A 137 12.29 2.99 12.56
C ILE A 137 10.97 3.39 13.23
N LEU A 138 9.86 2.77 12.82
CA LEU A 138 8.53 3.04 13.39
C LEU A 138 8.50 2.75 14.89
N ALA A 139 9.09 1.65 15.34
CA ALA A 139 9.19 1.30 16.75
C ALA A 139 9.97 2.35 17.55
N CYS A 140 11.10 2.85 17.04
CA CYS A 140 11.87 3.92 17.68
C CYS A 140 11.08 5.24 17.82
N LEU A 141 10.13 5.49 16.90
CA LEU A 141 9.28 6.67 16.92
C LEU A 141 7.97 6.45 17.71
N ASN A 142 7.80 5.29 18.35
CA ASN A 142 6.55 4.88 18.97
C ASN A 142 5.34 4.94 18.00
N ILE A 143 5.55 4.61 16.73
CA ILE A 143 4.51 4.56 15.70
C ILE A 143 4.11 3.10 15.45
N PRO A 144 2.81 2.79 15.28
CA PRO A 144 2.35 1.46 14.94
C PRO A 144 3.08 0.83 13.74
N VAL A 145 3.45 -0.45 13.87
CA VAL A 145 4.17 -1.18 12.82
C VAL A 145 3.28 -1.62 11.67
N ILE A 146 3.87 -1.83 10.49
CA ILE A 146 3.19 -2.40 9.33
C ILE A 146 3.42 -3.92 9.30
N THR A 147 2.38 -4.69 8.97
CA THR A 147 2.52 -6.14 8.79
C THR A 147 3.22 -6.49 7.47
N MET A 148 3.94 -7.62 7.45
CA MET A 148 4.65 -8.07 6.24
C MET A 148 3.72 -8.28 5.03
N ASP A 149 2.50 -8.82 5.23
CA ASP A 149 1.52 -8.98 4.12
C ASP A 149 1.15 -7.63 3.51
N MET A 150 0.89 -6.64 4.37
CA MET A 150 0.56 -5.29 3.93
C MET A 150 1.75 -4.66 3.21
N PHE A 151 2.95 -4.71 3.81
CA PHE A 151 4.16 -4.20 3.18
C PHE A 151 4.34 -4.80 1.78
N LYS A 152 4.29 -6.13 1.62
CA LYS A 152 4.42 -6.82 0.33
C LYS A 152 3.31 -6.45 -0.68
N ARG A 153 2.10 -6.14 -0.21
CA ARG A 153 1.01 -5.68 -1.07
C ARG A 153 1.31 -4.31 -1.67
N TYR A 154 1.75 -3.37 -0.83
CA TYR A 154 2.11 -2.01 -1.25
C TYR A 154 3.42 -2.01 -2.07
N GLU A 155 4.41 -2.82 -1.67
CA GLU A 155 5.70 -3.00 -2.34
C GLU A 155 5.51 -3.39 -3.81
N ARG A 156 4.61 -4.34 -4.11
CA ARG A 156 4.31 -4.72 -5.50
C ARG A 156 3.77 -3.55 -6.33
N LYS A 157 2.92 -2.71 -5.75
CA LYS A 157 2.34 -1.58 -6.49
C LYS A 157 3.35 -0.47 -6.72
N VAL A 158 4.14 -0.16 -5.69
CA VAL A 158 5.17 0.85 -5.76
C VAL A 158 6.33 0.39 -6.66
N GLY A 159 6.70 -0.90 -6.62
CA GLY A 159 7.76 -1.47 -7.46
C GLY A 159 7.49 -1.26 -8.95
N LEU A 160 6.24 -1.44 -9.40
CA LEU A 160 5.85 -1.15 -10.78
C LEU A 160 6.03 0.34 -11.15
N ALA A 161 5.73 1.24 -10.21
CA ALA A 161 5.92 2.68 -10.44
C ALA A 161 7.42 3.05 -10.51
N ILE A 162 8.25 2.46 -9.65
CA ILE A 162 9.70 2.63 -9.67
C ILE A 162 10.29 2.10 -10.98
N GLU A 163 9.91 0.90 -11.40
CA GLU A 163 10.37 0.29 -12.64
C GLU A 163 10.01 1.16 -13.85
N LYS A 164 8.76 1.64 -13.91
CA LYS A 164 8.32 2.55 -14.97
C LYS A 164 9.15 3.83 -15.00
N ALA A 165 9.36 4.47 -13.84
CA ALA A 165 10.16 5.69 -13.76
C ALA A 165 11.63 5.47 -14.17
N ALA A 166 12.21 4.32 -13.79
CA ALA A 166 13.55 3.93 -14.22
C ALA A 166 13.64 3.75 -15.73
N VAL A 167 12.68 3.05 -16.35
CA VAL A 167 12.63 2.86 -17.81
C VAL A 167 12.56 4.21 -18.54
N GLU A 168 11.64 5.09 -18.12
CA GLU A 168 11.48 6.42 -18.72
C GLU A 168 12.77 7.26 -18.57
N SER A 169 13.41 7.20 -17.40
CA SER A 169 14.67 7.91 -17.15
C SER A 169 15.81 7.38 -18.03
N CYS A 170 15.97 6.06 -18.16
CA CYS A 170 17.00 5.46 -19.01
C CYS A 170 16.78 5.80 -20.48
N GLN A 171 15.53 5.79 -20.95
CA GLN A 171 15.20 6.18 -22.32
C GLN A 171 15.55 7.65 -22.60
N LYS A 172 15.21 8.54 -21.67
CA LYS A 172 15.55 9.97 -21.79
C LYS A 172 17.07 10.17 -21.86
N ALA A 173 17.82 9.52 -20.97
CA ALA A 173 19.28 9.61 -20.94
C ALA A 173 19.91 9.11 -22.26
N ALA A 174 19.42 7.99 -22.81
CA ALA A 174 19.93 7.45 -24.07
C ALA A 174 19.67 8.38 -25.27
N LEU A 175 18.52 9.05 -25.30
CA LEU A 175 18.21 10.04 -26.35
C LEU A 175 19.09 11.28 -26.24
N GLU A 176 19.32 11.75 -25.02
CA GLU A 176 20.18 12.90 -24.74
C GLU A 176 21.64 12.60 -25.09
N GLU A 177 22.15 11.43 -24.70
CA GLU A 177 23.49 10.95 -25.05
C GLU A 177 23.67 10.88 -26.57
N ARG A 178 22.71 10.28 -27.29
CA ARG A 178 22.74 10.23 -28.76
C ARG A 178 22.80 11.62 -29.38
N HIS A 179 21.99 12.56 -28.89
CA HIS A 179 21.96 13.93 -29.40
C HIS A 179 23.30 14.64 -29.19
N LEU A 180 23.88 14.53 -27.99
CA LEU A 180 25.19 15.12 -27.67
C LEU A 180 26.31 14.53 -28.51
N VAL A 181 26.30 13.20 -28.75
CA VAL A 181 27.30 12.54 -29.60
C VAL A 181 27.24 13.05 -31.04
N ILE A 182 26.03 13.15 -31.63
CA ILE A 182 25.85 13.66 -33.00
C ILE A 182 26.35 15.11 -33.09
N LYS A 183 25.94 15.96 -32.14
CA LYS A 183 26.33 17.37 -32.11
C LYS A 183 27.85 17.53 -32.00
N ASN A 184 28.49 16.85 -31.06
CA ASN A 184 29.93 16.93 -30.87
C ASN A 184 30.70 16.40 -32.09
N THR A 185 30.19 15.35 -32.75
CA THR A 185 30.81 14.82 -33.97
C THR A 185 30.74 15.82 -35.13
N GLN A 186 29.60 16.51 -35.30
CA GLN A 186 29.44 17.56 -36.31
C GLN A 186 30.41 18.73 -36.03
N GLU A 187 30.46 19.20 -34.78
CA GLU A 187 31.40 20.26 -34.38
C GLU A 187 32.86 19.87 -34.66
N LEU A 188 33.25 18.61 -34.46
CA LEU A 188 34.60 18.14 -34.79
C LEU A 188 34.86 18.12 -36.30
N CYS A 189 33.88 17.71 -37.10
CA CYS A 189 33.98 17.70 -38.56
C CYS A 189 34.04 19.11 -39.15
N ASP A 190 33.33 20.07 -38.57
CA ASP A 190 33.28 21.46 -39.06
C ASP A 190 34.55 22.27 -38.72
N ASN A 191 35.37 21.79 -37.77
CA ASN A 191 36.59 22.45 -37.31
C ASN A 191 37.89 21.83 -37.88
N LEU A 192 37.79 20.89 -38.82
CA LEU A 192 38.90 20.26 -39.55
C LEU A 192 38.97 20.77 -40.99
#